data_AF-A0A3Q7SHA0-F1
#
_entry.id   AF-A0A3Q7SHA0-F1
#
_cell.length_a   1.000
_cell.length_b   1.000
_cell.length_c   1.000
_cell.angle_alpha   90.00
_cell.angle_beta   90.00
_cell.angle_gamma   90.00
#
_symmetry.space_group_name_H-M   'P 1'
#
loop_
_entity.id
_entity.type
_entity.pdbx_description
1 polymer ?
#
loop_
_entity_poly.entity_id
_entity_poly.type
_entity_poly.pdbx_seq_one_letter_code
_entity_poly.pdbx_strand_id
1 'polypeptide(L)'
;MFKKHGVKKAQEWPCYSNLQLVLTILDWGPAPSLFYKQGTEVEKEAGTAPGDSLPTPPAQEAQGPRSSVYSVSPALYPKPWLEAQPAAIVTPGVNVTLRCQAPQLAWRFALFKSGEITPVLYRDVSMELAEFFLEEVTPAQGGSYHCCYRSLGWDLGIWSHPSDTLELLVTDQLPRPSLVALPGPVVAPDANVSLRCAGRLRGMSFALYRVGVAAPLQYRDSAEPWADFPLPGARAPGTYSCYYHTPSSPYVLSLRSEPLVIRADGSGSLDYTQSNLVRLGLAGLVLISLGTLVVFDWHSQSRTQAASGSEPQRTGYRCLHV
;
A
#
# COMPACT_ATOMS: atom_id res chain seq x y z
N MET A 1 -20.51 26.38 -2.87
CA MET A 1 -19.32 26.75 -2.08
C MET A 1 -19.28 25.92 -0.81
N PHE A 2 -18.16 25.30 -0.46
CA PHE A 2 -17.64 25.16 0.91
C PHE A 2 -16.16 24.76 0.79
N LYS A 3 -15.31 25.24 1.71
CA LYS A 3 -13.87 25.44 1.47
C LYS A 3 -13.04 24.71 2.54
N LYS A 4 -12.07 23.90 2.08
CA LYS A 4 -10.89 23.36 2.79
C LYS A 4 -11.04 23.04 4.29
N HIS A 5 -10.76 21.78 4.66
CA HIS A 5 -9.81 21.52 5.75
C HIS A 5 -8.59 20.82 5.14
N GLY A 6 -7.43 21.47 5.25
CA GLY A 6 -6.18 20.95 4.70
C GLY A 6 -5.53 19.96 5.65
N VAL A 7 -4.99 18.87 5.10
CA VAL A 7 -4.10 17.96 5.83
C VAL A 7 -2.91 18.76 6.35
N LYS A 8 -2.75 18.82 7.67
CA LYS A 8 -1.53 19.35 8.28
C LYS A 8 -0.39 18.41 7.92
N LYS A 9 0.60 18.89 7.15
CA LYS A 9 1.88 18.18 7.00
C LYS A 9 2.47 17.95 8.39
N ALA A 10 2.97 16.74 8.63
CA ALA A 10 3.78 16.48 9.81
C ALA A 10 4.99 17.43 9.80
N GLN A 11 5.27 18.03 10.95
CA GLN A 11 6.37 18.97 11.11
C GLN A 11 7.65 18.17 11.31
N GLU A 12 8.59 18.29 10.36
CA GLU A 12 9.92 17.71 10.47
C GLU A 12 10.67 18.39 11.62
N TRP A 13 10.97 17.64 12.68
CA TRP A 13 11.76 18.12 13.81
C TRP A 13 13.25 17.80 13.58
N PRO A 14 14.18 18.73 13.82
CA PRO A 14 15.51 18.60 13.25
C PRO A 14 16.56 18.00 14.20
N CYS A 15 17.43 17.13 13.66
CA CYS A 15 18.77 16.88 14.23
C CYS A 15 19.73 18.08 14.01
N TYR A 16 19.25 19.33 14.16
CA TYR A 16 20.07 20.54 14.02
C TYR A 16 20.47 21.13 15.36
N SER A 17 21.76 21.45 15.48
CA SER A 17 22.31 22.36 16.48
C SER A 17 21.60 23.71 16.43
N ASN A 18 21.13 24.19 17.59
CA ASN A 18 20.98 25.63 17.85
C ASN A 18 20.78 25.90 19.35
N LEU A 19 21.87 25.89 20.12
CA LEU A 19 21.92 26.54 21.44
C LEU A 19 22.28 28.04 21.31
N GLN A 20 21.76 28.74 20.28
CA GLN A 20 22.19 30.11 19.97
C GLN A 20 21.07 31.01 19.39
N LEU A 21 19.81 30.86 19.82
CA LEU A 21 18.75 31.82 19.45
C LEU A 21 17.66 32.05 20.52
N VAL A 22 18.05 32.42 21.75
CA VAL A 22 17.13 33.06 22.73
C VAL A 22 17.82 34.26 23.41
N LEU A 23 18.41 35.17 22.62
CA LEU A 23 18.83 36.50 23.09
C LEU A 23 18.62 37.56 21.99
N THR A 24 17.48 38.26 22.11
CA THR A 24 16.93 39.46 21.45
C THR A 24 15.43 39.16 21.33
N ILE A 25 14.49 39.88 21.96
CA ILE A 25 14.33 41.30 22.28
C ILE A 25 13.79 41.38 23.73
N LEU A 26 14.30 42.22 24.64
CA LEU A 26 13.98 43.65 24.76
C LEU A 26 15.18 44.46 25.29
N ASP A 27 15.47 45.58 24.65
CA ASP A 27 16.40 46.61 25.13
C ASP A 27 15.85 47.32 26.37
N TRP A 28 16.71 47.54 27.38
CA TRP A 28 16.55 48.70 28.26
C TRP A 28 17.87 49.13 28.92
N GLY A 29 18.31 50.36 28.59
CA GLY A 29 19.22 51.16 29.41
C GLY A 29 20.72 51.05 29.09
N PRO A 30 21.47 52.18 29.03
CA PRO A 30 22.91 52.17 28.79
C PRO A 30 23.70 51.79 30.06
N ALA A 31 24.83 51.10 29.87
CA ALA A 31 25.75 50.78 30.96
C ALA A 31 26.59 52.02 31.38
N PRO A 32 26.73 52.31 32.69
CA PRO A 32 27.72 53.26 33.19
C PRO A 32 29.12 52.64 33.24
N SER A 33 30.12 53.48 33.00
CA SER A 33 31.54 53.14 32.95
C SER A 33 32.20 52.87 34.30
N LEU A 34 32.93 51.76 34.42
CA LEU A 34 34.05 51.57 35.36
C LEU A 34 35.18 50.85 34.60
N PHE A 35 36.24 51.54 34.18
CA PHE A 35 37.48 51.74 34.95
C PHE A 35 38.20 50.45 35.38
N TYR A 36 39.20 50.05 34.59
CA TYR A 36 40.47 49.51 35.11
C TYR A 36 41.64 49.96 34.21
N LYS A 37 42.55 50.76 34.76
CA LYS A 37 43.97 50.84 34.35
C LYS A 37 44.71 49.71 35.13
N GLN A 38 45.97 49.30 34.88
CA GLN A 38 47.14 50.01 34.35
C GLN A 38 48.31 49.02 34.12
N GLY A 39 49.29 49.39 33.28
CA GLY A 39 50.66 48.83 33.28
C GLY A 39 50.92 47.62 32.37
N THR A 40 52.07 47.48 31.70
CA THR A 40 53.30 48.31 31.64
C THR A 40 54.07 48.10 30.33
N GLU A 41 54.94 49.05 29.98
CA GLU A 41 55.69 49.18 28.70
C GLU A 41 56.95 48.29 28.61
N VAL A 42 57.45 48.07 27.38
CA VAL A 42 58.87 48.26 26.97
C VAL A 42 58.89 48.78 25.51
N GLU A 43 59.81 49.69 25.18
CA GLU A 43 59.90 50.47 23.92
C GLU A 43 61.21 50.22 23.13
N LYS A 44 61.23 50.67 21.85
CA LYS A 44 62.37 51.12 20.97
C LYS A 44 62.67 50.22 19.75
N GLU A 45 63.04 50.73 18.57
CA GLU A 45 63.10 52.11 17.99
C GLU A 45 62.99 51.96 16.43
N ALA A 46 62.13 52.72 15.73
CA ALA A 46 62.40 53.93 14.92
C ALA A 46 62.99 53.75 13.48
N GLY A 47 62.37 54.39 12.46
CA GLY A 47 62.79 54.35 11.04
C GLY A 47 61.89 55.10 10.03
N THR A 48 62.02 56.44 9.95
CA THR A 48 61.39 57.44 9.03
C THR A 48 61.89 57.34 7.56
N ALA A 49 61.26 57.78 6.44
CA ALA A 49 59.91 58.10 5.87
C ALA A 49 60.17 58.54 4.37
N PRO A 50 59.44 59.44 3.63
CA PRO A 50 58.02 59.89 3.56
C PRO A 50 57.41 59.90 2.09
N GLY A 51 56.16 60.41 1.91
CA GLY A 51 55.54 60.82 0.61
C GLY A 51 54.74 59.72 -0.15
N ASP A 52 53.65 59.97 -0.91
CA ASP A 52 52.91 61.21 -1.28
C ASP A 52 51.41 60.99 -1.62
N SER A 53 50.62 62.06 -1.46
CA SER A 53 49.33 62.45 -2.11
C SER A 53 48.19 61.45 -2.47
N LEU A 54 46.98 61.79 -2.01
CA LEU A 54 45.64 61.29 -2.40
C LEU A 54 45.14 61.92 -3.73
N PRO A 55 44.19 61.31 -4.48
CA PRO A 55 42.82 61.86 -4.50
C PRO A 55 41.66 60.83 -4.57
N THR A 56 40.60 61.05 -3.78
CA THR A 56 39.20 60.57 -3.98
C THR A 56 38.47 61.52 -4.96
N PRO A 57 37.28 61.25 -5.58
CA PRO A 57 36.08 60.52 -5.09
C PRO A 57 35.41 59.64 -6.22
N PRO A 58 34.12 59.21 -6.20
CA PRO A 58 33.05 59.34 -5.20
C PRO A 58 32.34 58.03 -4.78
N ALA A 59 31.42 58.15 -3.83
CA ALA A 59 30.57 57.07 -3.33
C ALA A 59 29.36 56.80 -4.25
N GLN A 60 28.90 55.55 -4.31
CA GLN A 60 27.54 55.19 -4.74
C GLN A 60 26.94 54.10 -3.83
N GLU A 61 25.62 54.14 -3.71
CA GLU A 61 24.81 53.44 -2.70
C GLU A 61 24.71 51.91 -2.82
N ALA A 62 24.69 51.29 -1.65
CA ALA A 62 23.80 50.21 -1.20
C ALA A 62 23.18 49.25 -2.24
N GLN A 63 23.64 47.99 -2.21
CA GLN A 63 22.84 46.82 -2.55
C GLN A 63 23.30 45.60 -1.73
N GLY A 64 22.61 45.34 -0.62
CA GLY A 64 22.47 43.97 -0.11
C GLY A 64 21.13 43.38 -0.60
N PRO A 65 20.78 42.13 -0.23
CA PRO A 65 21.62 41.08 0.34
C PRO A 65 21.70 39.86 -0.59
N ARG A 66 22.60 38.91 -0.30
CA ARG A 66 22.34 37.51 -0.64
C ARG A 66 22.60 36.64 0.57
N SER A 67 21.56 36.45 1.37
CA SER A 67 21.48 35.34 2.32
C SER A 67 21.63 34.05 1.52
N SER A 68 22.84 33.50 1.47
CA SER A 68 23.06 32.13 1.06
C SER A 68 22.44 31.26 2.14
N VAL A 69 21.19 30.87 1.92
CA VAL A 69 20.61 29.71 2.59
C VAL A 69 21.58 28.57 2.33
N TYR A 70 22.36 28.20 3.35
CA TYR A 70 23.18 27.00 3.33
C TYR A 70 22.22 25.81 3.39
N SER A 71 21.65 25.47 2.23
CA SER A 71 21.09 24.15 1.99
C SER A 71 22.23 23.16 2.13
N VAL A 72 22.40 22.65 3.35
CA VAL A 72 23.37 21.61 3.68
C VAL A 72 23.20 20.48 2.69
N SER A 73 24.22 20.25 1.86
CA SER A 73 24.16 19.25 0.81
C SER A 73 24.14 17.85 1.46
N PRO A 74 23.22 16.94 1.07
CA PRO A 74 23.13 15.61 1.68
C PRO A 74 24.40 14.76 1.61
N ALA A 75 25.35 15.15 0.75
CA ALA A 75 26.67 14.54 0.62
C ALA A 75 27.62 14.81 1.80
N LEU A 76 27.40 15.87 2.61
CA LEU A 76 28.33 16.26 3.68
C LEU A 76 28.06 15.52 5.01
N TYR A 77 26.78 15.20 5.28
CA TYR A 77 26.33 14.53 6.51
C TYR A 77 25.34 13.39 6.20
N PRO A 78 25.78 12.35 5.47
CA PRO A 78 24.89 11.34 4.91
C PRO A 78 24.10 10.59 5.99
N LYS A 79 22.84 10.21 5.67
CA LYS A 79 21.95 9.57 6.63
C LYS A 79 22.39 8.14 6.97
N PRO A 80 22.18 7.65 8.21
CA PRO A 80 22.33 6.25 8.55
C PRO A 80 21.10 5.41 8.15
N TRP A 81 21.23 4.09 8.21
CA TRP A 81 20.14 3.13 8.11
C TRP A 81 19.76 2.62 9.50
N LEU A 82 18.47 2.40 9.75
CA LEU A 82 17.96 1.93 11.04
C LEU A 82 17.07 0.69 10.82
N GLU A 83 17.42 -0.41 11.47
CA GLU A 83 16.72 -1.70 11.37
C GLU A 83 16.39 -2.25 12.77
N ALA A 84 15.38 -3.13 12.87
CA ALA A 84 15.03 -3.83 14.10
C ALA A 84 15.34 -5.33 13.98
N GLN A 85 16.02 -5.89 14.97
CA GLN A 85 16.18 -7.34 15.14
C GLN A 85 15.45 -7.80 16.42
N PRO A 86 14.71 -8.92 16.39
CA PRO A 86 14.52 -9.83 15.26
C PRO A 86 13.58 -9.30 14.17
N ALA A 87 12.67 -8.38 14.50
CA ALA A 87 11.71 -7.79 13.58
C ALA A 87 11.19 -6.44 14.10
N ALA A 88 10.65 -5.60 13.21
CA ALA A 88 9.96 -4.35 13.58
C ALA A 88 8.55 -4.59 14.16
N ILE A 89 8.07 -5.84 14.18
CA ILE A 89 6.77 -6.22 14.74
C ILE A 89 6.99 -7.44 15.66
N VAL A 90 6.70 -7.27 16.95
CA VAL A 90 7.00 -8.26 18.01
C VAL A 90 5.89 -8.31 19.05
N THR A 91 5.81 -9.40 19.80
CA THR A 91 4.98 -9.49 21.02
C THR A 91 5.63 -8.72 22.17
N PRO A 92 4.86 -8.30 23.20
CA PRO A 92 5.43 -7.77 24.44
C PRO A 92 6.40 -8.75 25.13
N GLY A 93 7.33 -8.23 25.92
CA GLY A 93 8.31 -9.01 26.67
C GLY A 93 9.48 -9.56 25.84
N VAL A 94 9.50 -9.34 24.52
CA VAL A 94 10.63 -9.73 23.65
C VAL A 94 11.71 -8.66 23.69
N ASN A 95 12.98 -9.06 23.68
CA ASN A 95 14.10 -8.13 23.54
C ASN A 95 14.28 -7.73 22.07
N VAL A 96 14.33 -6.43 21.80
CA VAL A 96 14.51 -5.86 20.45
C VAL A 96 15.80 -5.07 20.40
N THR A 97 16.65 -5.37 19.42
CA THR A 97 17.87 -4.60 19.13
C THR A 97 17.62 -3.70 17.92
N LEU A 98 17.65 -2.39 18.13
CA LEU A 98 17.62 -1.40 17.06
C LEU A 98 19.07 -1.13 16.60
N ARG A 99 19.35 -1.45 15.33
CA ARG A 99 20.67 -1.38 14.72
C ARG A 99 20.76 -0.14 13.84
N CYS A 100 21.60 0.80 14.23
CA CYS A 100 21.84 2.01 13.45
C CYS A 100 23.22 1.92 12.76
N GLN A 101 23.20 1.79 11.44
CA GLN A 101 24.37 1.68 10.59
C GLN A 101 24.65 3.04 9.93
N ALA A 102 25.75 3.68 10.27
CA ALA A 102 26.30 4.82 9.55
C ALA A 102 27.02 4.37 8.27
N PRO A 103 27.10 5.23 7.23
CA PRO A 103 27.90 5.01 6.03
C PRO A 103 29.42 5.25 6.22
N GLN A 104 29.83 5.71 7.40
CA GLN A 104 31.21 6.05 7.76
C GLN A 104 31.42 5.89 9.27
N LEU A 105 32.68 5.86 9.71
CA LEU A 105 33.00 5.80 11.14
C LEU A 105 32.33 6.94 11.92
N ALA A 106 31.53 6.55 12.89
CA ALA A 106 30.94 7.44 13.87
C ALA A 106 31.79 7.45 15.15
N TRP A 107 31.50 8.41 16.02
CA TRP A 107 31.92 8.44 17.42
C TRP A 107 30.73 8.28 18.36
N ARG A 108 29.59 8.89 18.01
CA ARG A 108 28.36 8.86 18.81
C ARG A 108 27.15 8.64 17.93
N PHE A 109 26.24 7.79 18.38
CA PHE A 109 24.89 7.60 17.84
C PHE A 109 23.84 8.05 18.86
N ALA A 110 22.72 8.54 18.34
CA ALA A 110 21.54 8.96 19.09
C ALA A 110 20.29 8.35 18.47
N LEU A 111 19.48 7.69 19.31
CA LEU A 111 18.20 7.11 18.93
C LEU A 111 17.06 7.99 19.46
N PHE A 112 16.20 8.46 18.56
CA PHE A 112 15.05 9.30 18.86
C PHE A 112 13.75 8.53 18.65
N LYS A 113 12.74 8.83 19.47
CA LYS A 113 11.37 8.35 19.32
C LYS A 113 10.46 9.52 18.98
N SER A 114 9.51 9.32 18.07
CA SER A 114 8.56 10.35 17.67
C SER A 114 7.76 10.88 18.87
N GLY A 115 7.74 12.19 19.04
CA GLY A 115 7.15 12.88 20.20
C GLY A 115 8.15 13.30 21.27
N GLU A 116 9.39 12.78 21.24
CA GLU A 116 10.46 13.16 22.16
C GLU A 116 11.47 14.10 21.46
N ILE A 117 11.84 15.21 22.12
CA ILE A 117 12.80 16.19 21.60
C ILE A 117 14.24 15.76 21.93
N THR A 118 14.42 15.14 23.10
CA THR A 118 15.66 14.47 23.49
C THR A 118 15.69 13.04 22.95
N PRO A 119 16.85 12.50 22.55
CA PRO A 119 16.93 11.09 22.19
C PRO A 119 16.78 10.22 23.43
N VAL A 120 16.13 9.07 23.24
CA VAL A 120 15.85 8.06 24.28
C VAL A 120 17.15 7.40 24.74
N LEU A 121 18.08 7.17 23.80
CA LEU A 121 19.34 6.47 24.04
C LEU A 121 20.48 7.10 23.24
N TYR A 122 21.67 7.11 23.84
CA TYR A 122 22.93 7.39 23.17
C TYR A 122 23.87 6.18 23.27
N ARG A 123 24.74 6.02 22.26
CA ARG A 123 25.87 5.09 22.30
C ARG A 123 27.12 5.77 21.73
N ASP A 124 28.20 5.77 22.51
CA ASP A 124 29.53 6.14 22.04
C ASP A 124 30.22 4.87 21.52
N VAL A 125 30.54 4.84 20.24
CA VAL A 125 31.14 3.69 19.56
C VAL A 125 32.02 4.19 18.41
N SER A 126 33.26 3.73 18.35
CA SER A 126 34.24 4.08 17.31
C SER A 126 34.15 3.14 16.08
N MET A 127 32.93 2.87 15.62
CA MET A 127 32.65 2.00 14.46
C MET A 127 31.43 2.51 13.70
N GLU A 128 31.13 1.92 12.54
CA GLU A 128 30.01 2.32 11.69
C GLU A 128 28.64 1.85 12.19
N LEU A 129 28.57 1.01 13.24
CA LEU A 129 27.34 0.43 13.76
C LEU A 129 27.15 0.72 15.26
N ALA A 130 25.95 1.13 15.64
CA ALA A 130 25.48 1.11 17.03
C ALA A 130 24.28 0.20 17.22
N GLU A 131 24.27 -0.51 18.35
CA GLU A 131 23.17 -1.36 18.79
C GLU A 131 22.51 -0.76 20.04
N PHE A 132 21.21 -0.50 19.93
CA PHE A 132 20.36 0.00 21.00
C PHE A 132 19.41 -1.12 21.44
N PHE A 133 19.65 -1.65 22.64
CA PHE A 133 18.85 -2.74 23.21
C PHE A 133 17.62 -2.18 23.93
N LEU A 134 16.44 -2.64 23.51
CA LEU A 134 15.18 -2.45 24.20
C LEU A 134 14.80 -3.79 24.85
N GLU A 135 15.00 -3.88 26.16
CA GLU A 135 14.72 -5.07 26.96
C GLU A 135 13.23 -5.14 27.32
N GLU A 136 12.68 -6.36 27.31
CA GLU A 136 11.29 -6.72 27.64
C GLU A 136 10.24 -5.73 27.09
N VAL A 137 10.21 -5.52 25.76
CA VAL A 137 9.47 -4.38 25.20
C VAL A 137 7.98 -4.39 25.54
N THR A 138 7.45 -3.23 25.89
CA THR A 138 6.05 -3.02 26.23
C THR A 138 5.30 -2.31 25.09
N PRO A 139 3.95 -2.41 25.02
CA PRO A 139 3.16 -1.64 24.05
C PRO A 139 3.41 -0.12 24.09
N ALA A 140 3.79 0.43 25.25
CA ALA A 140 4.15 1.84 25.40
C ALA A 140 5.50 2.22 24.75
N GLN A 141 6.42 1.26 24.58
CA GLN A 141 7.65 1.44 23.80
C GLN A 141 7.43 1.31 22.29
N GLY A 142 6.25 0.87 21.84
CA GLY A 142 5.88 0.98 20.42
C GLY A 142 5.89 2.43 19.93
N GLY A 143 6.10 2.60 18.63
CA GLY A 143 6.13 3.91 17.95
C GLY A 143 7.20 4.03 16.87
N SER A 144 7.30 5.22 16.29
CA SER A 144 8.19 5.51 15.17
C SER A 144 9.55 6.03 15.67
N TYR A 145 10.64 5.34 15.33
CA TYR A 145 12.01 5.62 15.73
C TYR A 145 12.86 6.13 14.56
N HIS A 146 13.86 6.97 14.85
CA HIS A 146 14.88 7.36 13.88
C HIS A 146 16.23 7.54 14.56
N CYS A 147 17.32 7.43 13.80
CA CYS A 147 18.68 7.54 14.29
C CYS A 147 19.45 8.69 13.63
N CYS A 148 20.25 9.41 14.41
CA CYS A 148 21.27 10.34 13.94
C CYS A 148 22.63 9.93 14.53
N TYR A 149 23.73 10.17 13.82
CA TYR A 149 25.09 9.94 14.31
C TYR A 149 25.98 11.18 14.16
N ARG A 150 27.13 11.16 14.82
CA ARG A 150 28.17 12.19 14.73
C ARG A 150 29.54 11.53 14.52
N SER A 151 30.26 11.95 13.49
CA SER A 151 31.64 11.52 13.23
C SER A 151 32.67 12.38 13.99
N LEU A 152 33.89 11.88 14.16
CA LEU A 152 34.94 12.53 14.96
C LEU A 152 35.49 13.82 14.32
N GLY A 153 35.36 13.97 13.01
CA GLY A 153 35.84 15.12 12.23
C GLY A 153 34.78 16.19 11.93
N TRP A 154 33.64 16.19 12.63
CA TRP A 154 32.58 17.19 12.47
C TRP A 154 32.57 18.17 13.64
N ASP A 155 32.15 19.41 13.40
CA ASP A 155 32.08 20.43 14.46
C ASP A 155 31.14 20.03 15.60
N LEU A 156 31.41 20.56 16.79
CA LEU A 156 30.66 20.25 17.99
C LEU A 156 29.19 20.63 17.85
N GLY A 157 28.32 19.63 18.01
CA GLY A 157 26.86 19.79 17.91
C GLY A 157 26.27 19.47 16.53
N ILE A 158 27.10 19.24 15.50
CA ILE A 158 26.61 18.77 14.20
C ILE A 158 26.31 17.26 14.27
N TRP A 159 25.21 16.87 13.62
CA TRP A 159 24.74 15.49 13.50
C TRP A 159 24.42 15.17 12.03
N SER A 160 24.32 13.89 11.72
CA SER A 160 23.88 13.40 10.41
C SER A 160 22.46 13.83 10.09
N HIS A 161 22.07 13.75 8.81
CA HIS A 161 20.66 13.62 8.50
C HIS A 161 20.05 12.40 9.23
N PRO A 162 18.78 12.45 9.64
CA PRO A 162 18.11 11.33 10.28
C PRO A 162 17.97 10.15 9.33
N SER A 163 17.99 8.93 9.88
CA SER A 163 17.60 7.72 9.17
C SER A 163 16.17 7.81 8.62
N ASP A 164 15.83 6.91 7.70
CA ASP A 164 14.42 6.63 7.46
C ASP A 164 13.76 6.13 8.76
N THR A 165 12.49 6.45 8.93
CA THR A 165 11.74 6.15 10.15
C THR A 165 11.37 4.67 10.23
N LEU A 166 11.72 4.03 11.33
CA LEU A 166 11.40 2.64 11.64
C LEU A 166 10.20 2.60 12.60
N GLU A 167 9.07 2.03 12.18
CA GLU A 167 7.91 1.84 13.07
C GLU A 167 8.01 0.52 13.83
N LEU A 168 8.23 0.59 15.13
CA LEU A 168 8.22 -0.56 16.04
C LEU A 168 6.80 -0.79 16.55
N LEU A 169 6.17 -1.89 16.13
CA LEU A 169 4.84 -2.30 16.59
C LEU A 169 4.96 -3.44 17.61
N VAL A 170 4.64 -3.14 18.87
CA VAL A 170 4.60 -4.13 19.96
C VAL A 170 3.16 -4.56 20.18
N THR A 171 2.80 -5.78 19.76
CA THR A 171 1.44 -6.33 19.86
C THR A 171 1.42 -7.86 19.85
N ASP A 172 0.54 -8.46 20.65
CA ASP A 172 0.27 -9.91 20.63
C ASP A 172 -0.50 -10.36 19.37
N GLN A 173 -1.24 -9.46 18.73
CA GLN A 173 -2.22 -9.83 17.72
C GLN A 173 -2.38 -8.78 16.63
N LEU A 174 -2.27 -9.18 15.36
CA LEU A 174 -2.48 -8.30 14.22
C LEU A 174 -3.98 -8.01 14.00
N PRO A 175 -4.33 -6.87 13.38
CA PRO A 175 -5.70 -6.56 12.98
C PRO A 175 -6.34 -7.68 12.15
N ARG A 176 -7.63 -7.98 12.40
CA ARG A 176 -8.35 -9.00 11.63
C ARG A 176 -8.46 -8.58 10.14
N PRO A 177 -8.13 -9.45 9.18
CA PRO A 177 -8.32 -9.18 7.76
C PRO A 177 -9.78 -9.34 7.33
N SER A 178 -10.12 -8.72 6.20
CA SER A 178 -11.35 -9.03 5.45
C SER A 178 -11.06 -10.04 4.34
N LEU A 179 -12.06 -10.86 4.01
CA LEU A 179 -12.00 -11.82 2.89
C LEU A 179 -13.18 -11.55 1.95
N VAL A 180 -12.88 -11.33 0.68
CA VAL A 180 -13.89 -11.06 -0.36
C VAL A 180 -13.67 -11.95 -1.59
N ALA A 181 -14.74 -12.27 -2.31
CA ALA A 181 -14.68 -13.00 -3.57
C ALA A 181 -14.82 -12.05 -4.76
N LEU A 182 -14.00 -12.29 -5.78
CA LEU A 182 -13.94 -11.51 -7.02
C LEU A 182 -14.24 -12.46 -8.20
N PRO A 183 -15.26 -12.19 -9.04
CA PRO A 183 -16.12 -11.00 -9.02
C PRO A 183 -17.22 -11.02 -7.93
N GLY A 184 -17.53 -12.17 -7.34
CA GLY A 184 -18.53 -12.29 -6.29
C GLY A 184 -18.59 -13.69 -5.66
N PRO A 185 -19.44 -13.89 -4.62
CA PRO A 185 -19.52 -15.14 -3.86
C PRO A 185 -20.41 -16.22 -4.51
N VAL A 186 -21.08 -15.90 -5.62
CA VAL A 186 -21.84 -16.87 -6.43
C VAL A 186 -21.08 -17.08 -7.74
N VAL A 187 -20.81 -18.34 -8.07
CA VAL A 187 -19.88 -18.73 -9.12
C VAL A 187 -20.58 -19.67 -10.09
N ALA A 188 -20.60 -19.32 -11.38
CA ALA A 188 -21.15 -20.18 -12.43
C ALA A 188 -20.37 -21.52 -12.51
N PRO A 189 -20.99 -22.60 -13.02
CA PRO A 189 -20.29 -23.87 -13.24
C PRO A 189 -18.96 -23.66 -13.98
N ASP A 190 -17.90 -24.26 -13.46
CA ASP A 190 -16.51 -24.18 -13.95
C ASP A 190 -15.88 -22.78 -14.05
N ALA A 191 -16.57 -21.70 -13.67
CA ALA A 191 -16.00 -20.35 -13.66
C ALA A 191 -14.98 -20.17 -12.51
N ASN A 192 -13.80 -19.65 -12.83
CA ASN A 192 -12.78 -19.38 -11.81
C ASN A 192 -13.17 -18.17 -10.94
N VAL A 193 -12.89 -18.25 -9.64
CA VAL A 193 -13.07 -17.15 -8.68
C VAL A 193 -11.74 -16.84 -8.00
N SER A 194 -11.50 -15.58 -7.65
CA SER A 194 -10.34 -15.18 -6.84
C SER A 194 -10.82 -14.70 -5.48
N LEU A 195 -10.24 -15.23 -4.39
CA LEU A 195 -10.50 -14.72 -3.05
C LEU A 195 -9.40 -13.74 -2.65
N ARG A 196 -9.77 -12.48 -2.38
CA ARG A 196 -8.84 -11.46 -1.88
C ARG A 196 -8.92 -11.41 -0.36
N CYS A 197 -7.83 -11.77 0.31
CA CYS A 197 -7.64 -11.52 1.73
C CYS A 197 -6.93 -10.16 1.90
N ALA A 198 -7.53 -9.21 2.59
CA ALA A 198 -6.99 -7.87 2.80
C ALA A 198 -6.77 -7.57 4.29
N GLY A 199 -5.52 -7.26 4.65
CA GLY A 199 -5.13 -6.76 5.97
C GLY A 199 -4.97 -5.24 5.97
N ARG A 200 -4.32 -4.72 7.02
CA ARG A 200 -3.94 -3.29 7.13
C ARG A 200 -2.46 -3.02 6.90
N LEU A 201 -1.62 -4.05 6.94
CA LEU A 201 -0.16 -3.96 6.94
C LEU A 201 0.40 -4.57 5.65
N ARG A 202 1.50 -4.00 5.15
CA ARG A 202 2.23 -4.43 3.95
C ARG A 202 3.33 -5.42 4.29
N GLY A 203 3.84 -6.14 3.28
CA GLY A 203 4.95 -7.09 3.46
C GLY A 203 4.57 -8.29 4.34
N MET A 204 3.34 -8.79 4.17
CA MET A 204 2.74 -9.82 5.03
C MET A 204 2.59 -11.15 4.30
N SER A 205 2.65 -12.23 5.07
CA SER A 205 2.35 -13.59 4.63
C SER A 205 0.89 -13.91 4.88
N PHE A 206 0.14 -14.26 3.85
CA PHE A 206 -1.30 -14.55 3.91
C PHE A 206 -1.57 -16.05 3.72
N ALA A 207 -2.46 -16.62 4.54
CA ALA A 207 -2.86 -18.03 4.47
C ALA A 207 -4.37 -18.16 4.27
N LEU A 208 -4.80 -18.88 3.22
CA LEU A 208 -6.20 -19.18 2.94
C LEU A 208 -6.58 -20.57 3.48
N TYR A 209 -7.66 -20.64 4.26
CA TYR A 209 -8.24 -21.85 4.82
C TYR A 209 -9.64 -22.12 4.26
N ARG A 210 -10.01 -23.40 4.24
CA ARG A 210 -11.37 -23.88 3.95
C ARG A 210 -11.85 -24.75 5.09
N VAL A 211 -13.10 -24.58 5.50
CA VAL A 211 -13.72 -25.40 6.56
C VAL A 211 -13.66 -26.88 6.18
N GLY A 212 -13.29 -27.74 7.12
CA GLY A 212 -13.07 -29.17 6.90
C GLY A 212 -11.66 -29.55 6.40
N VAL A 213 -10.76 -28.58 6.19
CA VAL A 213 -9.35 -28.82 5.83
C VAL A 213 -8.44 -28.33 6.95
N ALA A 214 -7.55 -29.19 7.46
CA ALA A 214 -6.68 -28.88 8.61
C ALA A 214 -5.51 -27.93 8.27
N ALA A 215 -4.95 -28.06 7.07
CA ALA A 215 -3.86 -27.23 6.57
C ALA A 215 -4.38 -26.02 5.75
N PRO A 216 -3.57 -24.95 5.57
CA PRO A 216 -3.87 -23.92 4.58
C PRO A 216 -4.02 -24.55 3.19
N LEU A 217 -4.99 -24.09 2.40
CA LEU A 217 -5.11 -24.47 0.99
C LEU A 217 -4.04 -23.79 0.13
N GLN A 218 -3.75 -22.53 0.45
CA GLN A 218 -2.78 -21.70 -0.25
C GLN A 218 -2.12 -20.77 0.75
N TYR A 219 -0.85 -20.47 0.50
CA TYR A 219 -0.04 -19.53 1.25
C TYR A 219 0.60 -18.56 0.25
N ARG A 220 0.66 -17.27 0.58
CA ARG A 220 1.21 -16.26 -0.34
C ARG A 220 1.77 -15.06 0.41
N ASP A 221 3.04 -14.75 0.16
CA ASP A 221 3.66 -13.50 0.60
C ASP A 221 3.23 -12.37 -0.34
N SER A 222 2.99 -11.18 0.21
CA SER A 222 2.61 -9.99 -0.55
C SER A 222 3.24 -8.73 0.02
N ALA A 223 3.85 -7.94 -0.86
CA ALA A 223 4.30 -6.58 -0.52
C ALA A 223 3.11 -5.64 -0.29
N GLU A 224 1.97 -5.90 -0.96
CA GLU A 224 0.73 -5.13 -0.76
C GLU A 224 -0.03 -5.59 0.48
N PRO A 225 -0.95 -4.76 1.04
CA PRO A 225 -1.72 -5.14 2.21
C PRO A 225 -2.85 -6.15 1.91
N TRP A 226 -2.78 -6.86 0.79
CA TRP A 226 -3.68 -7.96 0.44
C TRP A 226 -2.96 -9.03 -0.38
N ALA A 227 -3.53 -10.24 -0.38
CA ALA A 227 -3.17 -11.32 -1.29
C ALA A 227 -4.41 -11.91 -1.94
N ASP A 228 -4.29 -12.20 -3.23
CA ASP A 228 -5.33 -12.87 -4.02
C ASP A 228 -5.08 -14.38 -4.07
N PHE A 229 -6.14 -15.19 -4.06
CA PHE A 229 -6.06 -16.65 -4.08
C PHE A 229 -6.99 -17.19 -5.17
N PRO A 230 -6.46 -17.56 -6.35
CA PRO A 230 -7.28 -18.12 -7.43
C PRO A 230 -7.77 -19.51 -7.04
N LEU A 231 -9.06 -19.77 -7.27
CA LEU A 231 -9.70 -21.06 -7.06
C LEU A 231 -10.34 -21.54 -8.37
N PRO A 232 -10.08 -22.79 -8.81
CA PRO A 232 -10.74 -23.35 -9.98
C PRO A 232 -12.23 -23.61 -9.68
N GLY A 233 -13.12 -23.25 -10.62
CA GLY A 233 -14.57 -23.21 -10.40
C GLY A 233 -15.17 -24.49 -9.82
N ALA A 234 -14.79 -25.66 -10.36
CA ALA A 234 -15.24 -26.97 -9.89
C ALA A 234 -14.95 -27.28 -8.40
N ARG A 235 -14.03 -26.54 -7.74
CA ARG A 235 -13.68 -26.69 -6.32
C ARG A 235 -13.86 -25.40 -5.51
N ALA A 236 -14.44 -24.37 -6.11
CA ALA A 236 -14.69 -23.07 -5.49
C ALA A 236 -15.79 -23.07 -4.41
N PRO A 237 -16.88 -23.87 -4.49
CA PRO A 237 -17.90 -23.87 -3.45
C PRO A 237 -17.39 -24.35 -2.10
N GLY A 238 -17.78 -23.65 -1.04
CA GLY A 238 -17.37 -23.95 0.35
C GLY A 238 -17.29 -22.70 1.23
N THR A 239 -16.87 -22.90 2.47
CA THR A 239 -16.67 -21.80 3.44
C THR A 239 -15.18 -21.58 3.66
N TYR A 240 -14.72 -20.35 3.47
CA TYR A 240 -13.33 -19.95 3.52
C TYR A 240 -13.08 -18.90 4.60
N SER A 241 -11.86 -18.89 5.15
CA SER A 241 -11.36 -17.82 6.00
C SER A 241 -9.88 -17.61 5.71
N CYS A 242 -9.35 -16.42 6.01
CA CYS A 242 -7.91 -16.17 5.89
C CYS A 242 -7.34 -15.55 7.16
N TYR A 243 -6.05 -15.74 7.39
CA TYR A 243 -5.29 -14.92 8.33
C TYR A 243 -3.99 -14.46 7.68
N TYR A 244 -3.30 -13.52 8.31
CA TYR A 244 -1.96 -13.13 7.90
C TYR A 244 -1.02 -13.03 9.10
N HIS A 245 0.27 -13.08 8.82
CA HIS A 245 1.33 -12.90 9.81
C HIS A 245 2.54 -12.22 9.17
N THR A 246 3.51 -11.86 10.01
CA THR A 246 4.78 -11.31 9.55
C THR A 246 5.68 -12.45 9.02
N PRO A 247 6.42 -12.25 7.93
CA PRO A 247 7.39 -13.24 7.44
C PRO A 247 8.55 -13.44 8.43
N SER A 248 8.96 -12.37 9.13
CA SER A 248 10.11 -12.33 10.05
C SER A 248 9.80 -12.75 11.49
N SER A 249 8.53 -12.78 11.90
CA SER A 249 8.11 -13.14 13.27
C SER A 249 6.80 -13.94 13.24
N PRO A 250 6.77 -15.18 12.67
CA PRO A 250 5.55 -15.93 12.37
C PRO A 250 4.69 -16.35 13.58
N TYR A 251 5.11 -15.99 14.80
CA TYR A 251 4.33 -16.10 16.03
C TYR A 251 3.34 -14.93 16.23
N VAL A 252 3.55 -13.78 15.56
CA VAL A 252 2.65 -12.62 15.58
C VAL A 252 1.62 -12.75 14.47
N LEU A 253 0.43 -13.22 14.83
CA LEU A 253 -0.64 -13.62 13.90
C LEU A 253 -1.82 -12.65 13.94
N SER A 254 -2.56 -12.54 12.83
CA SER A 254 -3.93 -12.00 12.86
C SER A 254 -4.92 -13.07 13.33
N LEU A 255 -6.06 -12.64 13.87
CA LEU A 255 -7.24 -13.51 13.89
C LEU A 255 -7.66 -13.88 12.46
N ARG A 256 -8.39 -14.98 12.30
CA ARG A 256 -9.02 -15.33 11.02
C ARG A 256 -10.07 -14.28 10.65
N SER A 257 -10.23 -14.02 9.35
CA SER A 257 -11.33 -13.23 8.80
C SER A 257 -12.69 -13.81 9.22
N GLU A 258 -13.74 -13.02 9.06
CA GLU A 258 -15.09 -13.59 9.02
C GLU A 258 -15.20 -14.64 7.89
N PRO A 259 -15.99 -15.71 8.08
CA PRO A 259 -16.09 -16.79 7.12
C PRO A 259 -16.88 -16.37 5.87
N LEU A 260 -16.28 -16.53 4.70
CA LEU A 260 -16.90 -16.25 3.40
C LEU A 260 -17.43 -17.55 2.78
N VAL A 261 -18.72 -17.58 2.44
CA VAL A 261 -19.36 -18.74 1.79
C VAL A 261 -19.46 -18.50 0.28
N ILE A 262 -18.84 -19.40 -0.49
CA ILE A 262 -18.93 -19.45 -1.95
C ILE A 262 -19.98 -20.48 -2.36
N ARG A 263 -20.91 -20.08 -3.23
CA ARG A 263 -22.00 -20.92 -3.75
C ARG A 263 -21.85 -21.13 -5.25
N ALA A 264 -22.21 -22.34 -5.71
CA ALA A 264 -22.38 -22.58 -7.14
C ALA A 264 -23.70 -21.97 -7.62
N ASP A 265 -23.71 -21.40 -8.82
CA ASP A 265 -24.92 -20.99 -9.51
C ASP A 265 -25.61 -22.21 -10.14
N GLY A 266 -26.82 -22.53 -9.66
CA GLY A 266 -27.64 -23.62 -10.20
C GLY A 266 -28.51 -23.24 -11.39
N SER A 267 -28.61 -21.95 -11.74
CA SER A 267 -29.58 -21.46 -12.74
C SER A 267 -29.31 -21.98 -14.16
N GLY A 268 -28.05 -21.96 -14.59
CA GLY A 268 -27.66 -22.28 -15.97
C GLY A 268 -28.00 -23.70 -16.44
N SER A 269 -28.34 -24.63 -15.54
CA SER A 269 -28.72 -26.01 -15.88
C SER A 269 -30.19 -26.18 -16.30
N LEU A 270 -31.07 -25.35 -15.74
CA LEU A 270 -32.51 -25.39 -16.04
C LEU A 270 -32.83 -24.72 -17.38
N ASP A 271 -32.18 -23.60 -17.68
CA ASP A 271 -32.47 -22.81 -18.88
C ASP A 271 -32.18 -23.58 -20.19
N TYR A 272 -31.10 -24.38 -20.25
CA TYR A 272 -30.79 -25.13 -21.47
C TYR A 272 -31.79 -26.26 -21.73
N THR A 273 -32.23 -26.99 -20.69
CA THR A 273 -33.22 -28.06 -20.85
C THR A 273 -34.59 -27.49 -21.21
N GLN A 274 -35.01 -26.41 -20.53
CA GLN A 274 -36.29 -25.75 -20.80
C GLN A 274 -36.33 -25.11 -22.20
N SER A 275 -35.27 -24.42 -22.62
CA SER A 275 -35.16 -23.83 -23.97
C SER A 275 -35.21 -24.90 -25.06
N ASN A 276 -34.52 -26.03 -24.87
CA ASN A 276 -34.53 -27.14 -25.82
C ASN A 276 -35.90 -27.84 -25.87
N LEU A 277 -36.58 -28.02 -24.72
CA LEU A 277 -37.95 -28.54 -24.67
C LEU A 277 -38.95 -27.64 -25.39
N VAL A 278 -38.87 -26.31 -25.20
CA VAL A 278 -39.71 -25.35 -25.92
C VAL A 278 -39.46 -25.40 -27.43
N ARG A 279 -38.20 -25.50 -27.87
CA ARG A 279 -37.84 -25.63 -29.29
C ARG A 279 -38.36 -26.94 -29.90
N LEU A 280 -38.24 -28.06 -29.19
CA LEU A 280 -38.78 -29.36 -29.61
C LEU A 280 -40.32 -29.33 -29.68
N GLY A 281 -40.99 -28.71 -28.71
CA GLY A 281 -42.44 -28.54 -28.71
C GLY A 281 -42.94 -27.70 -29.90
N LEU A 282 -42.28 -26.58 -30.19
CA LEU A 282 -42.59 -25.75 -31.35
C LEU A 282 -42.36 -26.49 -32.68
N ALA A 283 -41.24 -27.23 -32.81
CA ALA A 283 -40.98 -28.05 -33.99
C ALA A 283 -42.03 -29.16 -34.17
N GLY A 284 -42.44 -29.83 -33.08
CA GLY A 284 -43.51 -30.82 -33.09
C GLY A 284 -44.85 -30.25 -33.53
N LEU A 285 -45.24 -29.07 -33.04
CA LEU A 285 -46.47 -28.38 -33.45
C LEU A 285 -46.47 -28.01 -34.94
N VAL A 286 -45.32 -27.57 -35.49
CA VAL A 286 -45.17 -27.28 -36.93
C VAL A 286 -45.26 -28.55 -37.77
N LEU A 287 -44.69 -29.66 -37.33
CA LEU A 287 -44.81 -30.95 -38.03
C LEU A 287 -46.25 -31.48 -37.99
N ILE A 288 -46.97 -31.32 -36.88
CA ILE A 288 -48.38 -31.70 -36.75
C ILE A 288 -49.25 -30.84 -37.69
N SER A 289 -49.06 -29.52 -37.75
CA SER A 289 -49.86 -28.65 -38.62
C SER A 289 -49.59 -28.90 -40.11
N LEU A 290 -48.33 -29.15 -40.50
CA LEU A 290 -48.00 -29.60 -41.86
C LEU A 290 -48.64 -30.96 -42.17
N GLY A 291 -48.60 -31.91 -41.22
CA GLY A 291 -49.25 -33.21 -41.36
C GLY A 291 -50.75 -33.12 -41.56
N THR A 292 -51.46 -32.29 -40.78
CA THR A 292 -52.91 -32.09 -40.96
C THR A 292 -53.25 -31.42 -42.29
N LEU A 293 -52.44 -30.48 -42.77
CA LEU A 293 -52.60 -29.87 -44.08
C LEU A 293 -52.45 -30.88 -45.22
N VAL A 294 -51.43 -31.76 -45.17
CA VAL A 294 -51.22 -32.81 -46.18
C VAL A 294 -52.37 -33.84 -46.16
N VAL A 295 -52.83 -34.26 -44.98
CA VAL A 295 -53.99 -35.18 -44.86
C VAL A 295 -55.27 -34.53 -45.38
N PHE A 296 -55.47 -33.23 -45.11
CA PHE A 296 -56.62 -32.49 -45.60
C PHE A 296 -56.60 -32.35 -47.14
N ASP A 297 -55.45 -32.02 -47.73
CA ASP A 297 -55.30 -31.93 -49.19
C ASP A 297 -55.50 -33.31 -49.86
N TRP A 298 -54.91 -34.36 -49.31
CA TRP A 298 -55.12 -35.74 -49.79
C TRP A 298 -56.61 -36.16 -49.75
N HIS A 299 -57.31 -35.82 -48.66
CA HIS A 299 -58.74 -36.10 -48.53
C HIS A 299 -59.61 -35.21 -49.44
N SER A 300 -59.15 -34.00 -49.78
CA SER A 300 -59.76 -33.13 -50.79
C SER A 300 -59.62 -33.74 -52.19
N GLN A 301 -58.40 -34.13 -52.58
CA GLN A 301 -58.12 -34.73 -53.90
C GLN A 301 -58.82 -36.08 -54.10
N SER A 302 -58.85 -36.95 -53.07
CA SER A 302 -59.59 -38.22 -53.17
C SER A 302 -61.11 -38.01 -53.27
N ARG A 303 -61.66 -36.96 -52.65
CA ARG A 303 -63.08 -36.58 -52.86
C ARG A 303 -63.34 -36.06 -54.27
N THR A 304 -62.43 -35.31 -54.89
CA THR A 304 -62.61 -34.87 -56.29
C THR A 304 -62.45 -36.02 -57.29
N GLN A 305 -61.58 -37.00 -57.02
CA GLN A 305 -61.49 -38.22 -57.85
C GLN A 305 -62.74 -39.11 -57.72
N ALA A 306 -63.32 -39.23 -56.52
CA ALA A 306 -64.60 -39.93 -56.34
C ALA A 306 -65.77 -39.26 -57.09
N ALA A 307 -65.65 -37.98 -57.46
CA ALA A 307 -66.65 -37.23 -58.21
C ALA A 307 -66.47 -37.30 -59.75
N SER A 308 -65.35 -37.85 -60.27
CA SER A 308 -65.12 -38.00 -61.72
C SER A 308 -65.30 -39.44 -62.23
N GLY A 309 -65.86 -40.33 -61.41
CA GLY A 309 -66.00 -41.77 -61.68
C GLY A 309 -67.28 -42.20 -62.41
N SER A 310 -67.89 -41.35 -63.25
CA SER A 310 -69.11 -41.69 -64.00
C SER A 310 -69.05 -41.26 -65.46
N GLU A 311 -68.55 -42.15 -66.32
CA GLU A 311 -68.59 -42.02 -67.79
C GLU A 311 -69.83 -42.75 -68.35
N PRO A 312 -70.73 -42.09 -69.11
CA PRO A 312 -71.84 -42.77 -69.77
C PRO A 312 -71.40 -43.42 -71.09
N GLN A 313 -71.87 -44.65 -71.31
CA GLN A 313 -71.50 -45.49 -72.44
C GLN A 313 -71.71 -44.86 -73.83
N ARG A 314 -70.69 -45.04 -74.68
CA ARG A 314 -70.81 -44.98 -76.15
C ARG A 314 -71.71 -46.12 -76.63
N THR A 315 -72.92 -45.78 -77.10
CA THR A 315 -73.74 -46.65 -77.96
C THR A 315 -74.15 -45.87 -79.22
N GLY A 316 -73.88 -46.44 -80.38
CA GLY A 316 -74.24 -45.85 -81.68
C GLY A 316 -75.05 -46.81 -82.54
N TYR A 317 -76.14 -46.29 -83.09
CA TYR A 317 -76.92 -46.80 -84.21
C TYR A 317 -77.58 -45.56 -84.86
N ARG A 318 -78.02 -45.47 -86.11
CA ARG A 318 -77.84 -46.12 -87.43
C ARG A 318 -78.91 -45.42 -88.31
N CYS A 319 -78.71 -45.27 -89.61
CA CYS A 319 -79.55 -44.42 -90.46
C CYS A 319 -81.02 -44.88 -90.60
N LEU A 320 -81.92 -43.94 -90.95
CA LEU A 320 -83.14 -44.19 -91.73
C LEU A 320 -83.54 -42.95 -92.55
N HIS A 321 -84.29 -43.19 -93.63
CA HIS A 321 -84.60 -42.26 -94.73
C HIS A 321 -85.55 -41.10 -94.36
N VAL A 322 -85.42 -39.97 -95.08
CA VAL A 322 -86.36 -39.56 -96.15
C VAL A 322 -85.52 -39.13 -97.37
#